data_AF-A0A496ZJL7-F1
#
_entry.id   AF-A0A496ZJL7-F1
#
_cell.length_a   1.000
_cell.length_b   1.000
_cell.length_c   1.000
_cell.angle_alpha   90.00
_cell.angle_beta   90.00
_cell.angle_gamma   90.00
#
_symmetry.space_group_name_H-M   'P 1'
#
loop_
_entity.id
_entity.type
_entity.pdbx_description
1 polymer ?
#
loop_
_entity_poly.entity_id
_entity_poly.type
_entity_poly.pdbx_seq_one_letter_code
_entity_poly.pdbx_strand_id
1 'polypeptide(L)'
;MEKKMVQCQDGRRRQARIHGMPKEEGAFRIWKAGIRLKGKHVNGEAWYSYKTKTWYFLTDPEGKHSHLMDRIHNQMRNESIRQFQDQLKVLQTRYSIEKQKIVEHRAAMKNIEAEMEQIVAYINKTKAGVPAETEKSLEYSTVIRR
;
A
#
# COMPACT_ATOMS: atom_id res chain seq x y z
N MET A 1 16.67 1.07 39.28
CA MET A 1 17.12 -0.02 38.38
C MET A 1 15.88 -0.71 37.84
N GLU A 2 15.66 -0.66 36.54
CA GLU A 2 14.45 -1.18 35.90
C GLU A 2 14.74 -2.52 35.20
N LYS A 3 13.78 -3.45 35.19
CA LYS A 3 13.93 -4.73 34.49
C LYS A 3 13.13 -4.71 33.18
N LYS A 4 13.77 -5.01 32.05
CA LYS A 4 13.11 -5.11 30.74
C LYS A 4 13.43 -6.43 30.05
N MET A 5 12.51 -6.90 29.22
CA MET A 5 12.75 -8.06 28.35
C MET A 5 13.46 -7.61 27.09
N VAL A 6 14.72 -8.01 26.93
CA VAL A 6 15.57 -7.71 25.80
C VAL A 6 15.72 -8.93 24.91
N GLN A 7 15.80 -8.75 23.60
CA GLN A 7 16.23 -9.77 22.65
C GLN A 7 17.76 -9.82 22.64
N CYS A 8 18.30 -10.99 22.95
CA CYS A 8 19.73 -11.24 22.97
C CYS A 8 20.23 -11.73 21.61
N GLN A 9 21.55 -11.73 21.44
CA GLN A 9 22.24 -12.14 20.21
C GLN A 9 21.93 -13.57 19.77
N ASP A 10 21.61 -14.46 20.71
CA ASP A 10 21.20 -15.85 20.46
C ASP A 10 19.73 -15.97 19.98
N GLY A 11 19.07 -14.84 19.69
CA GLY A 11 17.67 -14.76 19.28
C GLY A 11 16.68 -14.92 20.42
N ARG A 12 17.14 -15.24 21.65
CA ARG A 12 16.28 -15.49 22.80
C ARG A 12 15.99 -14.20 23.55
N ARG A 13 14.81 -14.13 24.15
CA ARG A 13 14.44 -13.00 25.02
C ARG A 13 14.86 -13.29 26.45
N ARG A 14 15.49 -12.32 27.11
CA ARG A 14 15.96 -12.44 28.51
C ARG A 14 15.68 -11.16 29.27
N GLN A 15 15.68 -11.25 30.60
CA GLN A 15 15.49 -10.09 31.45
C GLN A 15 16.83 -9.35 31.64
N ALA A 16 16.87 -8.09 31.22
CA ALA A 16 17.96 -7.17 31.46
C ALA A 16 17.65 -6.24 32.62
N ARG A 17 18.68 -5.96 33.43
CA ARG A 17 18.70 -4.93 34.46
C ARG A 17 19.26 -3.66 33.85
N ILE A 18 18.38 -2.73 33.54
CA ILE A 18 18.71 -1.45 32.94
C ILE A 18 19.06 -0.45 34.04
N HIS A 19 20.15 0.28 33.83
CA HIS A 19 20.66 1.26 34.77
C HIS A 19 21.37 2.41 34.04
N GLY A 20 21.59 3.50 34.76
CA GLY A 20 22.22 4.71 34.23
C GLY A 20 21.26 5.58 33.41
N MET A 21 21.82 6.64 32.84
CA MET A 21 21.09 7.57 31.98
C MET A 21 21.09 7.07 30.53
N PRO A 22 19.97 7.25 29.80
CA PRO A 22 19.92 6.90 28.39
C PRO A 22 20.76 7.84 27.53
N LYS A 23 21.37 7.28 26.48
CA LYS A 23 21.90 8.00 25.32
C LYS A 23 20.92 7.84 24.16
N GLU A 24 20.70 8.88 23.37
CA GLU A 24 19.90 8.79 22.15
C GLU A 24 20.83 8.74 20.93
N GLU A 25 20.60 7.77 20.05
CA GLU A 25 21.40 7.57 18.84
C GLU A 25 20.50 7.15 17.68
N GLY A 26 20.26 8.08 16.76
CA GLY A 26 19.35 7.87 15.63
C GLY A 26 17.94 7.48 16.07
N ALA A 27 17.50 6.26 15.72
CA ALA A 27 16.17 5.73 16.04
C ALA A 27 16.14 4.89 17.33
N PHE A 28 17.19 4.95 18.13
CA PHE A 28 17.35 4.15 19.35
C PHE A 28 17.57 5.00 20.58
N ARG A 29 17.04 4.51 21.70
CA ARG A 29 17.41 4.96 23.04
C ARG A 29 18.18 3.86 23.74
N ILE A 30 19.35 4.19 24.25
CA ILE A 30 20.37 3.21 24.66
C ILE A 30 20.65 3.41 26.14
N TRP A 31 20.64 2.34 26.91
CA TRP A 31 21.01 2.36 28.32
C TRP A 31 22.09 1.33 28.60
N LYS A 32 22.86 1.54 29.68
CA LYS A 32 23.70 0.47 30.23
C LYS A 32 22.82 -0.61 30.84
N ALA A 33 23.16 -1.86 30.59
CA ALA A 33 22.37 -2.99 31.05
C ALA A 33 23.23 -4.20 31.40
N GLY A 34 22.68 -5.05 32.28
CA GLY A 34 23.26 -6.35 32.62
C GLY A 34 22.25 -7.47 32.45
N ILE A 35 22.63 -8.57 31.82
CA ILE A 35 21.80 -9.78 31.69
C ILE A 35 22.51 -11.00 32.29
N ARG A 36 21.75 -12.05 32.59
CA ARG A 36 22.32 -13.37 32.90
C ARG A 36 22.34 -14.27 31.67
N LEU A 37 23.53 -14.55 31.16
CA LEU A 37 23.77 -15.52 30.08
C LEU A 37 24.38 -16.80 30.66
N LYS A 38 23.69 -17.93 30.50
CA LYS A 38 24.15 -19.26 30.97
C LYS A 38 24.66 -19.22 32.43
N GLY A 39 23.94 -18.51 33.31
CA GLY A 39 24.29 -18.36 34.72
C GLY A 39 25.32 -17.25 35.04
N LYS A 40 26.02 -16.69 34.05
CA LYS A 40 27.00 -15.62 34.24
C LYS A 40 26.38 -14.24 34.02
N HIS A 41 26.79 -13.26 34.82
CA HIS A 41 26.41 -11.86 34.60
C HIS A 41 27.25 -11.30 33.45
N VAL A 42 26.58 -10.75 32.44
CA VAL A 42 27.21 -10.10 31.31
C VAL A 42 26.69 -8.67 31.23
N ASN A 43 27.62 -7.72 31.25
CA ASN A 43 27.34 -6.30 31.07
C ASN A 43 27.31 -5.96 29.59
N GLY A 44 26.61 -4.88 29.26
CA GLY A 44 26.45 -4.41 27.90
C GLY A 44 25.48 -3.24 27.85
N GLU A 45 24.77 -3.13 26.73
CA GLU A 45 23.81 -2.07 26.48
C GLU A 45 22.45 -2.63 26.07
N ALA A 46 21.39 -2.01 26.58
CA ALA A 46 20.02 -2.24 26.17
C ALA A 46 19.58 -1.12 25.23
N TRP A 47 19.33 -1.48 23.97
CA TRP A 47 18.93 -0.58 22.89
C TRP A 47 17.44 -0.73 22.65
N TYR A 48 16.69 0.35 22.81
CA TYR A 48 15.26 0.40 22.53
C TYR A 48 15.01 1.03 21.18
N SER A 49 14.35 0.30 20.27
CA SER A 49 13.94 0.84 18.97
C SER A 49 12.58 1.51 19.07
N TYR A 50 12.50 2.80 18.71
CA TYR A 50 11.22 3.51 18.68
C TYR A 50 10.28 3.00 17.59
N LYS A 51 10.84 2.44 16.50
CA LYS A 51 10.09 1.92 15.35
C LYS A 51 9.40 0.59 15.66
N THR A 52 10.13 -0.37 16.22
CA THR A 52 9.58 -1.72 16.50
C THR A 52 9.09 -1.89 17.93
N LYS A 53 9.27 -0.88 18.79
CA LYS A 53 9.00 -0.97 20.25
C LYS A 53 9.72 -2.16 20.90
N THR A 54 10.83 -2.60 20.31
CA THR A 54 11.58 -3.78 20.73
C THR A 54 12.87 -3.37 21.42
N TRP A 55 13.22 -4.11 22.47
CA TRP A 55 14.46 -3.96 23.23
C TRP A 55 15.47 -5.00 22.76
N TYR A 56 16.69 -4.57 22.48
CA TYR A 56 17.82 -5.40 22.07
C TYR A 56 18.93 -5.29 23.11
N PHE A 57 19.70 -6.36 23.30
CA PHE A 57 20.86 -6.34 24.19
C PHE A 57 22.15 -6.69 23.44
N LEU A 58 23.12 -5.80 23.57
CA LEU A 58 24.46 -5.96 23.02
C LEU A 58 25.48 -6.06 24.15
N THR A 59 26.27 -7.12 24.16
CA THR A 59 27.36 -7.31 25.13
C THR A 59 28.55 -6.40 24.86
N ASP A 60 28.77 -6.03 23.59
CA ASP A 60 29.92 -5.25 23.12
C ASP A 60 29.54 -4.51 21.84
N PRO A 61 29.03 -3.27 21.97
CA PRO A 61 28.53 -2.48 20.84
C PRO A 61 29.63 -2.00 19.88
N GLU A 62 30.82 -1.71 20.41
CA GLU A 62 31.95 -1.15 19.65
C GLU A 62 32.90 -2.23 19.12
N GLY A 63 32.91 -3.43 19.70
CA GLY A 63 33.76 -4.54 19.27
C GLY A 63 33.03 -5.56 18.39
N LYS A 64 33.01 -6.82 18.83
CA LYS A 64 32.69 -7.98 17.98
C LYS A 64 31.25 -7.98 17.44
N HIS A 65 30.32 -7.23 18.05
CA HIS A 65 28.88 -7.36 17.80
C HIS A 65 28.25 -6.16 17.08
N SER A 66 29.05 -5.23 16.57
CA SER A 66 28.61 -4.11 15.72
C SER A 66 27.80 -4.58 14.49
N HIS A 67 28.22 -5.68 13.86
CA HIS A 67 27.53 -6.29 12.71
C HIS A 67 26.07 -6.72 12.98
N LEU A 68 25.68 -6.91 14.25
CA LEU A 68 24.28 -7.20 14.60
C LEU A 68 23.40 -5.96 14.43
N MET A 69 23.95 -4.77 14.62
CA MET A 69 23.25 -3.52 14.33
C MET A 69 23.03 -3.35 12.85
N ASP A 70 24.02 -3.67 12.01
CA ASP A 70 23.84 -3.67 10.56
C ASP A 70 22.76 -4.65 10.12
N ARG A 71 22.72 -5.84 10.73
CA ARG A 71 21.67 -6.83 10.46
C ARG A 71 20.28 -6.31 10.86
N ILE A 72 20.13 -5.75 12.07
CA ILE A 72 18.85 -5.20 12.53
C ILE A 72 18.44 -4.01 11.64
N HIS A 73 19.35 -3.10 11.32
CA HIS A 73 19.09 -1.99 10.42
C HIS A 73 18.68 -2.46 9.02
N ASN A 74 19.35 -3.47 8.47
CA ASN A 74 19.00 -4.05 7.18
C ASN A 74 17.63 -4.72 7.22
N GLN A 75 17.31 -5.47 8.28
CA GLN A 75 15.99 -6.06 8.45
C GLN A 75 14.90 -4.98 8.49
N MET A 76 15.09 -3.94 9.30
CA MET A 76 14.18 -2.80 9.39
C MET A 76 14.00 -2.07 8.06
N ARG A 77 15.10 -1.88 7.33
CA ARG A 77 15.09 -1.26 6.01
C ARG A 77 14.30 -2.12 5.02
N ASN A 78 14.55 -3.42 5.01
CA ASN A 78 13.86 -4.37 4.11
C ASN A 78 12.36 -4.47 4.42
N GLU A 79 11.97 -4.49 5.69
CA GLU A 79 10.56 -4.45 6.10
C GLU A 79 9.88 -3.16 5.62
N SER A 80 10.56 -2.01 5.77
CA SER A 80 10.05 -0.72 5.30
C SER A 80 9.92 -0.68 3.77
N ILE A 81 10.93 -1.17 3.05
CA ILE A 81 10.92 -1.28 1.58
C ILE A 81 9.73 -2.14 1.13
N ARG A 82 9.51 -3.29 1.77
CA ARG A 82 8.40 -4.19 1.46
C ARG A 82 7.05 -3.50 1.64
N GLN A 83 6.85 -2.80 2.76
CA GLN A 83 5.62 -2.04 3.01
C GLN A 83 5.35 -0.99 1.92
N PHE A 84 6.37 -0.25 1.50
CA PHE A 84 6.22 0.73 0.43
C PHE A 84 5.97 0.09 -0.94
N GLN A 85 6.58 -1.06 -1.22
CA GLN A 85 6.30 -1.83 -2.45
C GLN A 85 4.85 -2.32 -2.50
N ASP A 86 4.31 -2.79 -1.37
CA ASP A 86 2.90 -3.22 -1.28
C ASP A 86 1.94 -2.03 -1.52
N GLN A 87 2.23 -0.87 -0.91
CA GLN A 87 1.46 0.36 -1.15
C GLN A 87 1.52 0.80 -2.62
N LEU A 88 2.70 0.74 -3.23
CA LEU A 88 2.90 1.10 -4.63
C LEU A 88 2.12 0.17 -5.56
N LYS A 89 2.09 -1.14 -5.28
CA LYS A 89 1.31 -2.11 -6.03
C LYS A 89 -0.19 -1.79 -6.00
N VAL A 90 -0.73 -1.48 -4.82
CA VAL A 90 -2.14 -1.09 -4.66
C VAL A 90 -2.47 0.17 -5.48
N LEU A 91 -1.60 1.18 -5.43
CA LEU A 91 -1.78 2.41 -6.19
C LEU A 91 -1.72 2.17 -7.71
N GLN A 92 -0.79 1.32 -8.17
CA GLN A 92 -0.70 0.95 -9.59
C GLN A 92 -1.96 0.23 -10.08
N THR A 93 -2.51 -0.70 -9.30
CA THR A 93 -3.78 -1.36 -9.62
C THR A 93 -4.94 -0.38 -9.65
N ARG A 94 -5.01 0.56 -8.69
CA ARG A 94 -6.04 1.60 -8.71
C ARG A 94 -5.92 2.49 -9.95
N TYR A 95 -4.70 2.88 -10.31
CA TYR A 95 -4.43 3.70 -11.49
C TYR A 95 -4.86 2.99 -12.78
N SER A 96 -4.59 1.69 -12.94
CA SER A 96 -5.01 0.95 -14.14
C SER A 96 -6.53 0.85 -14.25
N ILE A 97 -7.23 0.63 -13.14
CA ILE A 97 -8.70 0.62 -13.09
C ILE A 97 -9.26 1.99 -13.50
N GLU A 98 -8.78 3.08 -12.90
CA GLU A 98 -9.28 4.42 -13.23
C GLU A 98 -8.97 4.81 -14.68
N LYS A 99 -7.79 4.43 -15.20
CA LYS A 99 -7.45 4.63 -16.61
C LYS A 99 -8.43 3.90 -17.55
N GLN A 100 -8.81 2.67 -17.21
CA GLN A 100 -9.78 1.90 -18.00
C GLN A 100 -11.16 2.57 -18.02
N LYS A 101 -11.65 3.02 -16.86
CA LYS A 101 -12.91 3.77 -16.75
C LYS A 101 -12.90 5.02 -17.62
N ILE A 102 -11.79 5.77 -17.66
CA ILE A 102 -11.67 6.96 -18.52
C ILE A 102 -11.83 6.59 -20.00
N VAL A 103 -11.27 5.44 -20.43
CA VAL A 103 -11.43 4.97 -21.82
C VAL A 103 -12.90 4.62 -22.11
N GLU A 104 -13.56 3.92 -21.20
CA GLU A 104 -14.99 3.57 -21.31
C GLU A 104 -15.88 4.82 -21.35
N HIS A 105 -15.64 5.79 -20.48
CA HIS A 105 -16.37 7.07 -20.49
C HIS A 105 -16.14 7.85 -21.79
N ARG A 106 -14.92 7.84 -22.34
CA ARG A 106 -14.64 8.46 -23.65
C ARG A 106 -15.38 7.78 -24.79
N ALA A 107 -15.50 6.45 -24.77
CA ALA A 107 -16.28 5.72 -25.76
C ALA A 107 -17.78 6.04 -25.64
N ALA A 108 -18.31 6.08 -24.41
CA ALA A 108 -19.70 6.46 -24.16
C ALA A 108 -20.02 7.88 -24.63
N MET A 109 -19.13 8.85 -24.39
CA MET A 109 -19.31 10.23 -24.87
C MET A 109 -19.41 10.30 -26.40
N LYS A 110 -18.56 9.56 -27.14
CA LYS A 110 -18.64 9.52 -28.60
C LYS A 110 -19.96 8.94 -29.12
N ASN A 111 -20.51 7.95 -28.43
CA ASN A 111 -21.82 7.39 -28.80
C ASN A 111 -22.93 8.42 -28.61
N ILE A 112 -22.91 9.16 -27.49
CA ILE A 112 -23.87 10.22 -27.21
C ILE A 112 -23.76 11.34 -28.26
N GLU A 113 -22.54 11.74 -28.63
CA GLU A 113 -22.31 12.72 -29.70
C GLU A 113 -22.93 12.25 -31.04
N ALA A 114 -22.72 10.98 -31.40
CA ALA A 114 -23.31 10.41 -32.61
C ALA A 114 -24.85 10.36 -32.57
N GLU A 115 -25.45 9.98 -31.43
CA GLU A 115 -26.90 10.01 -31.23
C GLU A 115 -27.46 11.44 -31.36
N MET A 116 -26.76 12.42 -30.79
CA MET A 116 -27.12 13.83 -30.94
C MET A 116 -27.07 14.28 -32.40
N GLU A 117 -26.02 13.93 -33.14
CA GLU A 117 -25.91 14.24 -34.57
C GLU A 117 -27.04 13.62 -35.38
N GLN A 118 -27.41 12.37 -35.09
CA GLN A 118 -28.55 11.70 -35.74
C GLN A 118 -29.87 12.42 -35.46
N ILE A 119 -30.12 12.80 -34.21
CA ILE A 119 -31.33 13.54 -33.82
C ILE A 119 -31.36 14.92 -34.51
N VAL A 120 -30.24 15.64 -34.54
CA VAL A 120 -30.13 16.93 -35.23
C VAL A 120 -30.42 16.77 -36.73
N ALA A 121 -29.85 15.74 -37.37
CA ALA A 121 -30.11 15.45 -38.77
C ALA A 121 -31.59 15.12 -39.02
N TYR A 122 -32.23 14.35 -38.14
CA TYR A 122 -33.66 14.03 -38.21
C TYR A 122 -34.51 15.31 -38.09
N ILE A 123 -34.25 16.16 -37.08
CA ILE A 123 -34.93 17.44 -36.90
C ILE A 123 -34.83 18.30 -38.17
N ASN A 124 -33.65 18.37 -38.79
CA ASN A 124 -33.44 19.16 -40.00
C ASN A 124 -34.20 18.59 -41.21
N LYS A 125 -34.24 17.26 -41.38
CA LYS A 125 -35.05 16.60 -42.42
C LYS A 125 -36.54 16.90 -42.27
N THR A 126 -37.06 16.80 -41.05
CA THR A 126 -38.47 17.12 -40.75
C THR A 126 -38.78 18.59 -41.02
N LYS A 127 -37.90 19.51 -40.61
CA LYS A 127 -38.05 20.96 -40.90
C LYS A 127 -38.04 21.27 -42.40
N ALA A 128 -37.29 20.52 -43.19
CA ALA A 128 -37.24 20.66 -44.64
C ALA A 128 -38.47 20.08 -45.38
N GLY A 129 -39.44 19.52 -44.65
CA GLY A 129 -40.67 18.96 -45.23
C GLY A 129 -40.48 17.59 -45.90
N VAL A 130 -39.35 16.92 -45.68
CA VAL A 130 -39.12 15.55 -46.17
C VAL A 130 -39.90 14.59 -45.26
N PRO A 131 -40.79 13.72 -45.82
CA PRO A 131 -41.54 12.77 -45.01
C PRO A 131 -40.58 11.87 -44.23
N ALA A 132 -40.85 11.66 -42.94
CA ALA A 132 -40.17 10.62 -42.20
C ALA A 132 -40.55 9.28 -42.84
N GLU A 133 -39.58 8.57 -43.42
CA GLU A 133 -39.79 7.20 -43.89
C GLU A 133 -40.25 6.38 -42.70
N THR A 134 -41.54 6.09 -42.67
CA THR A 134 -42.13 5.22 -41.65
C THR A 134 -41.70 3.81 -42.03
N GLU A 135 -40.87 3.19 -41.20
CA GLU A 135 -40.53 1.75 -41.27
C GLU A 135 -41.74 0.85 -40.95
N LYS A 136 -42.93 1.22 -41.40
CA LYS A 136 -44.11 0.35 -41.41
C LYS A 136 -44.48 0.12 -42.85
N SER A 137 -44.07 -1.02 -43.39
CA SER A 137 -44.62 -1.57 -44.62
C SER A 137 -46.15 -1.63 -44.47
N LEU A 138 -46.86 -0.81 -45.26
CA LEU A 138 -48.31 -0.89 -45.40
C LEU A 138 -48.64 -2.21 -46.11
N GLU A 139 -48.89 -3.27 -45.33
CA GLU A 139 -49.48 -4.50 -45.85
C GLU A 139 -50.95 -4.23 -46.16
N TYR A 140 -51.26 -4.00 -47.45
CA TYR A 140 -52.64 -3.94 -47.91
C TYR A 140 -53.25 -5.35 -47.92
N SER A 141 -54.22 -5.60 -47.04
CA SER A 141 -54.97 -6.86 -47.02
C SER A 141 -55.85 -6.98 -48.27
N THR A 142 -55.45 -7.84 -49.21
CA THR A 142 -56.25 -8.22 -50.38
C THR A 142 -57.27 -9.30 -50.00
N VAL A 143 -58.33 -8.92 -49.29
CA VAL A 143 -59.49 -9.82 -49.12
C VAL A 143 -60.76 -9.08 -49.52
N ILE A 144 -61.05 -9.10 -50.82
CA ILE A 144 -62.38 -8.80 -51.35
C ILE A 144 -63.18 -10.10 -51.30
N ARG A 145 -64.09 -10.24 -50.33
CA ARG A 145 -65.09 -11.32 -50.37
C ARG A 145 -66.29 -10.84 -51.19
N ARG A 146 -66.60 -11.59 -52.24
CA ARG A 146 -67.87 -11.52 -53.00
C ARG A 146 -69.00 -12.13 -52.20
#